data_AF-A0A258Q1P4-F1
#
_entry.id   AF-A0A258Q1P4-F1
#
_cell.length_a   1.000
_cell.length_b   1.000
_cell.length_c   1.000
_cell.angle_alpha   90.00
_cell.angle_beta   90.00
_cell.angle_gamma   90.00
#
_symmetry.space_group_name_H-M   'P 1'
#
loop_
_entity.id
_entity.type
_entity.pdbx_description
1 polymer ?
#
loop_
_entity_poly.entity_id
_entity_poly.type
_entity_poly.pdbx_seq_one_letter_code
_entity_poly.pdbx_strand_id
1 'polypeptide(L)' 'TITDFTPQVDQISLAGLLDSIGYTGTNPFNDGYARLTMIAGQLTLQIDADGNGAGAFRTLATLKSVSVSSIDVARDFVW' A
#
# COMPACT_ATOMS: atom_id res chain seq x y z
N THR A 1 8.92 9.06 -2.17
CA THR A 1 9.10 8.86 -0.71
C THR A 1 8.24 9.88 0.02
N ILE A 2 7.50 9.43 1.04
CA ILE A 2 6.72 10.27 1.94
C ILE A 2 7.54 10.44 3.22
N THR A 3 7.73 11.68 3.67
CA THR A 3 8.75 12.01 4.70
C THR A 3 8.19 12.27 6.09
N ASP A 4 6.89 12.49 6.20
CA ASP A 4 6.21 13.00 7.40
C ASP A 4 4.83 12.34 7.61
N PHE A 5 4.61 11.16 7.03
CA PHE A 5 3.37 10.41 7.22
C PHE A 5 3.14 10.13 8.71
N THR A 6 2.00 10.56 9.23
CA THR A 6 1.59 10.41 10.62
C THR A 6 0.45 9.38 10.70
N PRO A 7 0.73 8.13 11.14
CA PRO A 7 -0.30 7.11 11.31
C PRO A 7 -1.41 7.60 12.25
N GLN A 8 -2.64 7.11 12.04
CA GLN A 8 -3.87 7.55 12.73
C GLN A 8 -4.36 8.97 12.39
N VAL A 9 -3.58 9.76 11.65
CA VAL A 9 -3.95 11.12 11.24
C VAL A 9 -4.05 11.20 9.72
N ASP A 10 -3.01 10.76 9.03
CA ASP A 10 -2.94 10.78 7.57
C ASP A 10 -3.50 9.49 6.96
N GLN A 11 -4.01 9.61 5.73
CA GLN A 11 -4.44 8.47 4.93
C GLN A 11 -3.80 8.48 3.54
N ILE A 12 -3.48 7.30 3.02
CA ILE A 12 -3.11 7.10 1.61
C ILE A 12 -4.30 6.53 0.86
N SER A 13 -4.82 7.27 -0.12
CA SER A 13 -5.87 6.76 -1.00
C SER A 13 -5.28 6.00 -2.19
N LEU A 14 -5.75 4.77 -2.41
CA LEU A 14 -5.43 3.90 -3.54
C LEU A 14 -6.57 3.81 -4.55
N ALA A 15 -7.74 4.38 -4.26
CA ALA A 15 -8.97 4.20 -5.04
C ALA A 15 -8.78 4.49 -6.54
N GLY A 16 -8.20 5.64 -6.89
CA GLY A 16 -7.95 5.99 -8.29
C GLY A 16 -6.93 5.09 -8.98
N LEU A 17 -5.93 4.58 -8.24
CA LEU A 17 -4.97 3.63 -8.79
C LEU A 17 -5.62 2.27 -9.04
N LEU A 18 -6.41 1.78 -8.08
CA LEU A 18 -7.09 0.49 -8.16
C LEU A 18 -8.15 0.48 -9.27
N ASP A 19 -8.90 1.57 -9.43
CA ASP A 19 -9.82 1.76 -10.55
C ASP A 19 -9.07 1.71 -11.90
N SER A 20 -7.91 2.36 -11.99
CA SER A 20 -7.11 2.39 -13.23
C SER A 20 -6.57 1.02 -13.67
N ILE A 21 -6.42 0.07 -12.74
CA ILE A 21 -5.99 -1.30 -13.03
C ILE A 21 -7.17 -2.29 -13.08
N GLY A 22 -8.41 -1.79 -12.95
CA GLY A 22 -9.62 -2.61 -13.02
C GLY A 22 -9.83 -3.52 -11.81
N TYR A 23 -9.31 -3.15 -10.64
CA TYR A 23 -9.55 -3.91 -9.41
C TYR A 23 -11.01 -3.76 -8.96
N THR A 24 -11.71 -4.89 -8.81
CA THR A 24 -13.13 -4.93 -8.39
C THR A 24 -13.36 -5.67 -7.07
N GLY A 25 -12.29 -5.92 -6.30
CA GLY A 25 -12.35 -6.64 -5.03
C GLY A 25 -12.82 -5.76 -3.87
N THR A 26 -12.71 -6.28 -2.65
CA THR A 26 -13.14 -5.56 -1.43
C THR A 26 -11.98 -5.06 -0.58
N ASN A 27 -10.85 -5.77 -0.55
CA ASN A 27 -9.66 -5.34 0.16
C ASN A 27 -8.39 -5.72 -0.62
N PRO A 28 -7.68 -4.75 -1.23
CA PRO A 28 -6.54 -5.03 -2.09
C PRO A 28 -5.36 -5.61 -1.32
N PHE A 29 -5.27 -5.38 -0.01
CA PHE A 29 -4.24 -5.98 0.84
C PHE A 29 -4.50 -7.48 1.10
N ASN A 30 -5.77 -7.88 1.20
CA ASN A 30 -6.14 -9.29 1.34
C ASN A 30 -6.15 -10.02 -0.01
N ASP A 31 -6.50 -9.32 -1.08
CA ASP A 31 -6.70 -9.88 -2.42
C ASP A 31 -5.39 -9.97 -3.22
N GLY A 32 -4.26 -9.51 -2.66
CA GLY A 32 -2.93 -9.63 -3.26
C GLY A 32 -2.52 -8.49 -4.19
N TYR A 33 -3.31 -7.42 -4.27
CA TYR A 33 -3.01 -6.25 -5.11
C TYR A 33 -2.13 -5.22 -4.42
N ALA A 34 -2.15 -5.15 -3.10
CA ALA A 34 -1.35 -4.22 -2.32
C ALA A 34 -0.61 -4.93 -1.20
N ARG A 35 0.60 -4.47 -0.86
CA ARG A 35 1.31 -4.93 0.34
C ARG A 35 2.17 -3.85 0.95
N LEU A 36 2.41 -3.99 2.24
CA LEU A 36 3.45 -3.29 2.96
C LEU A 36 4.61 -4.24 3.23
N THR A 37 5.83 -3.80 2.96
CA THR A 37 7.05 -4.60 3.23
C THR A 37 8.22 -3.69 3.61
N MET A 38 9.24 -4.26 4.25
CA MET A 38 10.46 -3.55 4.60
C MET A 38 11.51 -3.78 3.52
N ILE A 39 11.98 -2.70 2.89
CA ILE A 39 13.10 -2.73 1.93
C ILE A 39 14.19 -1.82 2.48
N ALA A 40 15.38 -2.38 2.69
CA ALA A 40 16.52 -1.66 3.27
C ALA A 40 16.18 -0.86 4.55
N GLY A 41 15.34 -1.43 5.42
CA GLY A 41 14.93 -0.82 6.68
C GLY A 41 13.85 0.26 6.57
N GLN A 42 13.23 0.47 5.40
CA GLN A 42 12.15 1.43 5.21
C GLN A 42 10.84 0.75 4.84
N LEU A 43 9.74 1.22 5.43
CA LEU A 43 8.40 0.73 5.11
C LEU A 43 8.02 1.16 3.70
N THR A 44 7.64 0.19 2.87
CA THR A 44 7.37 0.39 1.46
C THR A 44 6.00 -0.17 1.11
N LEU A 45 5.18 0.67 0.49
CA LEU A 45 3.93 0.31 -0.16
C LEU A 45 4.22 -0.16 -1.58
N GLN A 46 3.75 -1.37 -1.91
CA GLN A 46 3.87 -1.94 -3.23
C GLN A 46 2.51 -2.35 -3.77
N ILE A 47 2.38 -2.30 -5.10
CA ILE A 47 1.19 -2.68 -5.85
C ILE A 47 1.54 -3.76 -6.86
N ASP A 48 0.70 -4.78 -6.95
CA ASP A 48 0.67 -5.73 -8.04
C ASP A 48 -0.59 -5.50 -8.89
N ALA A 49 -0.41 -5.30 -10.20
CA ALA A 49 -1.50 -4.83 -11.06
C ALA A 49 -2.48 -5.95 -11.45
N ASP A 50 -2.05 -7.21 -11.38
CA ASP A 50 -2.88 -8.39 -11.66
C ASP A 50 -3.13 -9.25 -10.40
N GLY A 51 -2.81 -8.70 -9.22
CA GLY A 51 -2.99 -9.37 -7.93
C GLY A 51 -2.14 -10.64 -7.81
N ASN A 52 -2.79 -11.79 -7.65
CA ASN A 52 -2.13 -13.10 -7.54
C ASN A 52 -1.78 -13.72 -8.91
N GLY A 53 -1.71 -12.90 -9.97
CA GLY A 53 -1.39 -13.31 -11.33
C GLY A 53 0.11 -13.57 -11.53
N ALA A 54 0.56 -13.40 -12.78
CA ALA A 54 1.97 -13.59 -13.14
C ALA A 54 2.80 -12.31 -12.96
N GLY A 55 2.13 -11.20 -12.63
CA GLY A 55 2.73 -9.94 -12.26
C GLY A 55 3.61 -10.02 -11.02
N ALA A 56 4.17 -8.87 -10.69
CA ALA A 56 5.03 -8.73 -9.54
C ALA A 56 4.81 -7.37 -8.91
N PHE A 57 4.77 -7.36 -7.57
CA PHE A 57 4.75 -6.16 -6.76
C PHE A 57 5.82 -5.14 -7.17
N ARG A 58 5.36 -3.92 -7.48
CA ARG A 58 6.19 -2.75 -7.76
C ARG A 58 6.05 -1.73 -6.65
N THR A 59 7.16 -1.08 -6.30
CA THR A 59 7.15 -0.01 -5.30
C THR A 59 6.38 1.19 -5.80
N LEU A 60 5.34 1.57 -5.06
CA LEU A 60 4.57 2.79 -5.27
C LEU A 60 5.12 3.94 -4.41
N ALA A 61 5.33 3.67 -3.13
CA ALA A 61 5.81 4.67 -2.18
C ALA A 61 6.64 4.04 -1.06
N THR A 62 7.56 4.84 -0.51
CA THR A 62 8.31 4.51 0.70
C THR A 62 7.95 5.53 1.77
N LEU A 63 7.56 5.05 2.95
CA LEU A 63 7.20 5.84 4.12
C LEU A 63 8.43 5.91 5.03
N LYS A 64 9.09 7.07 5.04
CA LYS A 64 10.32 7.27 5.80
C LYS A 64 10.01 7.33 7.29
N SER A 65 10.82 6.66 8.11
CA SER A 65 10.72 6.68 9.58
C SER A 65 9.38 6.20 10.15
N VAL A 66 8.59 5.44 9.38
CA VAL A 66 7.34 4.82 9.83
C VAL A 66 7.61 3.35 10.16
N SER A 67 7.18 2.91 11.35
CA SER A 67 7.23 1.50 11.75
C SER A 67 6.06 0.72 11.15
N VAL A 68 6.30 -0.52 10.73
CA VAL A 68 5.22 -1.43 10.32
C VAL A 68 4.20 -1.63 11.45
N SER A 69 4.64 -1.65 12.72
CA SER A 69 3.77 -1.83 13.88
C SER A 69 2.90 -0.62 14.21
N SER A 70 3.20 0.55 13.64
CA SER A 70 2.38 1.76 13.82
C SER A 70 1.29 1.90 12.77
N ILE A 71 1.31 1.09 11.72
CA ILE A 71 0.36 1.15 10.61
C ILE A 71 -0.77 0.13 10.81
N ASP A 72 -1.99 0.58 10.55
CA ASP A 72 -3.16 -0.26 10.35
C ASP A 72 -3.71 0.04 8.96
N VAL A 73 -3.75 -0.97 8.08
CA VAL A 73 -4.19 -0.78 6.70
C VAL A 73 -5.65 -0.29 6.63
N ALA A 74 -6.54 -0.76 7.51
CA ALA A 74 -7.95 -0.37 7.47
C ALA A 74 -8.19 1.08 7.92
N ARG A 75 -7.25 1.67 8.66
CA ARG A 75 -7.34 3.04 9.16
C ARG A 75 -6.53 4.01 8.30
N ASP A 76 -5.30 3.64 7.96
CA ASP A 76 -4.30 4.52 7.37
C ASP A 76 -4.32 4.49 5.82
N PHE A 77 -5.17 3.64 5.22
CA PHE A 77 -5.39 3.57 3.78
C PHE A 77 -6.88 3.59 3.44
N VAL A 78 -7.19 4.11 2.26
CA VAL A 78 -8.53 4.11 1.67
C VAL A 78 -8.41 3.56 0.25
N TRP A 79 -9.29 2.65 -0.15
CA TRP A 79 -9.28 2.02 -1.46
C TRP A 79 -10.68 1.90 -2.04
#